data_AF-A0A7L3EBL6-F1
#
_entry.id   AF-A0A7L3EBL6-F1
#
_cell.length_a   1.000
_cell.length_b   1.000
_cell.length_c   1.000
_cell.angle_alpha   90.00
_cell.angle_beta   90.00
_cell.angle_gamma   90.00
#
_symmetry.space_group_name_H-M   'P 1'
#
loop_
_entity.id
_entity.type
_entity.pdbx_description
1 polymer ?
#
loop_
_entity_poly.entity_id
_entity_poly.type
_entity_poly.pdbx_seq_one_letter_code
_entity_poly.pdbx_strand_id
1 'polypeptide(L)'
;ELFGSVEPLLPSLREDGVAVWVLGAGPYPPGVVALQELLDAASDELEPEDVWEPEDMNDTCLYIFTSGTTGLPKAARVSHLKSVMCLSFYELVGASSRDVVYLALPLYHMAGSLLGVIGCLGIGERGRGPGGFRGSTCVLKEKFSASQFWDDCRAEGVTVFQYIGELCRYLVNQPQRPEERQHGLRLAVGSGLRPDVWRSFQQRFGPVRIVETYGMSEGNVTLFNYTG
;
A
#
# COMPACT_ATOMS: atom_id res chain seq x y z
N GLU A 1 -7.69 -3.90 22.01
CA GLU A 1 -6.52 -3.07 22.37
C GLU A 1 -5.27 -3.91 22.28
N LEU A 2 -4.26 -3.47 21.52
CA LEU A 2 -3.02 -4.24 21.29
C LEU A 2 -2.11 -4.23 22.53
N PHE A 3 -2.16 -3.15 23.33
CA PHE A 3 -1.29 -2.95 24.49
C PHE A 3 -1.45 -4.04 25.55
N GLY A 4 -2.67 -4.52 25.81
CA GLY A 4 -2.92 -5.57 26.80
C GLY A 4 -2.20 -6.90 26.49
N SER A 5 -1.81 -7.15 25.23
CA SER A 5 -0.98 -8.30 24.87
C SER A 5 0.52 -8.09 25.15
N VAL A 6 0.97 -6.83 25.24
CA VAL A 6 2.37 -6.45 25.50
C VAL A 6 2.61 -6.22 26.99
N GLU A 7 1.60 -5.80 27.74
CA GLU A 7 1.70 -5.47 29.17
C GLU A 7 2.39 -6.55 30.02
N PRO A 8 2.10 -7.86 29.87
CA PRO A 8 2.77 -8.91 30.66
C PRO A 8 4.27 -9.05 30.36
N LEU A 9 4.73 -8.53 29.21
CA LEU A 9 6.11 -8.64 28.73
C LEU A 9 6.97 -7.43 29.13
N LEU A 10 6.37 -6.35 29.66
CA LEU A 10 7.07 -5.11 29.99
C LEU A 10 8.34 -5.29 30.86
N PRO A 11 8.37 -6.18 31.88
CA PRO A 11 9.59 -6.39 32.67
C PRO A 11 10.76 -6.90 31.82
N SER A 12 10.53 -7.93 30.99
CA SER A 12 11.56 -8.49 30.10
C SER A 12 12.03 -7.48 29.07
N LEU A 13 11.09 -6.73 28.46
CA LEU A 13 11.43 -5.70 27.49
C LEU A 13 12.32 -4.60 28.10
N ARG A 14 12.09 -4.23 29.37
CA ARG A 14 12.94 -3.27 30.07
C ARG A 14 14.32 -3.83 30.39
N GLU A 15 14.42 -5.09 30.78
CA GLU A 15 15.71 -5.78 31.00
C GLU A 15 16.54 -5.83 29.71
N ASP A 16 15.87 -6.00 28.57
CA ASP A 16 16.48 -6.00 27.24
C ASP A 16 16.77 -4.58 26.69
N GLY A 17 16.46 -3.53 27.45
CA GLY A 17 16.66 -2.14 27.02
C GLY A 17 15.71 -1.68 25.91
N VAL A 18 14.59 -2.39 25.70
CA VAL A 18 13.59 -2.09 24.68
C VAL A 18 12.58 -1.07 25.21
N ALA A 19 12.48 0.07 24.54
CA ALA A 19 11.45 1.07 24.81
C ALA A 19 10.10 0.64 24.20
N VAL A 20 9.01 0.85 24.95
CA VAL A 20 7.64 0.52 24.49
C VAL A 20 6.86 1.81 24.30
N TRP A 21 6.44 2.06 23.06
CA TRP A 21 5.63 3.23 22.68
C TRP A 21 4.24 2.77 22.26
N VAL A 22 3.20 3.45 22.73
CA VAL A 22 1.80 3.09 22.46
C VAL A 22 1.12 4.24 21.73
N LEU A 23 0.59 3.96 20.54
CA LEU A 23 -0.24 4.90 19.82
C LEU A 23 -1.63 4.95 20.46
N GLY A 24 -1.82 5.93 21.35
CA GLY A 24 -3.03 6.17 22.12
C GLY A 24 -2.75 7.16 23.26
N ALA A 25 -3.79 7.83 23.76
CA ALA A 25 -3.68 8.67 24.94
C ALA A 25 -3.54 7.81 26.21
N GLY A 26 -2.73 8.26 27.16
CA GLY A 26 -2.51 7.57 28.43
C GLY A 26 -3.71 7.58 29.39
N PRO A 27 -3.53 7.08 30.64
CA PRO A 27 -2.25 6.75 31.28
C PRO A 27 -1.74 5.33 31.01
N TYR A 28 -0.42 5.16 30.87
CA TYR A 28 0.25 3.85 30.78
C TYR A 28 1.20 3.61 31.99
N PRO A 29 1.55 2.35 32.31
CA PRO A 29 2.48 2.02 33.40
C PRO A 29 3.90 2.55 33.18
N PRO A 30 4.70 2.79 34.25
CA PRO A 30 6.01 3.46 34.23
C PRO A 30 6.82 3.44 32.92
N GLY A 31 7.74 2.54 32.58
CA GLY A 31 8.52 2.62 31.32
C GLY A 31 7.77 2.41 29.98
N VAL A 32 6.56 2.95 29.80
CA VAL A 32 5.79 2.97 28.55
C VAL A 32 5.49 4.41 28.15
N VAL A 33 5.72 4.76 26.89
CA VAL A 33 5.54 6.11 26.37
C VAL A 33 4.23 6.20 25.57
N ALA A 34 3.38 7.16 25.92
CA ALA A 34 2.21 7.49 25.11
C ALA A 34 2.67 8.25 23.85
N LEU A 35 2.75 7.55 22.72
CA LEU A 35 3.22 8.15 21.47
C LEU A 35 2.28 9.27 20.99
N GLN A 36 0.97 9.16 21.28
CA GLN A 36 0.01 10.19 20.88
C GLN A 36 0.34 11.56 21.50
N GLU A 37 0.74 11.60 22.77
CA GLU A 37 1.09 12.85 23.45
C GLU A 37 2.37 13.47 22.87
N LEU A 38 3.33 12.64 22.45
CA LEU A 38 4.52 13.11 21.75
C LEU A 38 4.18 13.66 20.36
N LEU A 39 3.28 12.98 19.62
CA LEU A 39 2.81 13.44 18.32
C LEU A 39 2.05 14.77 18.43
N ASP A 40 1.17 14.90 19.42
CA ASP A 40 0.38 16.11 19.65
C ASP A 40 1.26 17.31 20.07
N ALA A 41 2.41 17.06 20.68
CA ALA A 41 3.38 18.07 21.09
C ALA A 41 4.47 18.35 20.04
N ALA A 42 4.58 17.51 19.00
CA ALA A 42 5.57 17.67 17.95
C ALA A 42 5.27 18.90 17.08
N SER A 43 6.32 19.54 16.57
CA SER A 43 6.19 20.61 15.58
C SER A 43 5.78 20.01 14.22
N ASP A 44 4.94 20.74 13.48
CA ASP A 44 4.68 20.45 12.06
C ASP A 44 5.84 20.91 11.15
N GLU A 45 6.75 21.73 11.67
CA GLU A 45 7.97 22.16 10.97
C GLU A 45 9.09 21.15 11.22
N LEU A 46 9.67 20.63 10.14
CA LEU A 46 10.85 19.78 10.18
C LEU A 46 12.10 20.63 10.40
N GLU A 47 12.86 20.35 11.44
CA GLU A 47 14.17 20.95 11.66
C GLU A 47 15.24 20.24 10.80
N PRO A 48 16.35 20.91 10.45
CA PRO A 48 17.42 20.29 9.65
C PRO A 48 17.97 18.99 10.23
N GLU A 49 17.96 18.87 11.56
CA GLU A 49 18.36 17.66 12.31
C GLU A 49 17.35 16.50 12.21
N ASP A 50 16.10 16.77 11.82
CA ASP A 50 15.08 15.75 11.54
C ASP A 50 15.24 15.13 10.15
N VAL A 51 16.00 15.79 9.26
CA VAL A 51 16.23 15.33 7.89
C VAL A 51 17.43 14.40 7.84
N TRP A 52 17.18 13.14 7.52
CA TRP A 52 18.21 12.13 7.36
C TRP A 52 18.38 11.76 5.87
N GLU A 53 19.62 11.80 5.39
CA GLU A 53 19.99 11.33 4.06
C GLU A 53 20.77 10.00 4.18
N PRO A 54 20.45 8.99 3.35
CA PRO A 54 21.20 7.74 3.37
C PRO A 54 22.62 7.93 2.85
N GLU A 55 23.59 7.23 3.45
CA GLU A 55 24.98 7.21 2.97
C GLU A 55 25.07 6.56 1.58
N ASP A 56 24.33 5.46 1.35
CA ASP A 56 24.16 4.82 0.05
C ASP A 56 22.67 4.53 -0.23
N MET A 57 22.20 4.81 -1.45
CA MET A 57 20.84 4.46 -1.87
C MET A 57 20.55 2.95 -1.84
N ASN A 58 21.59 2.09 -1.79
CA ASN A 58 21.45 0.66 -1.61
C ASN A 58 21.30 0.24 -0.14
N ASP A 59 21.45 1.17 0.81
CA ASP A 59 21.24 0.89 2.22
C ASP A 59 19.79 0.47 2.49
N THR A 60 19.62 -0.41 3.46
CA THR A 60 18.32 -0.98 3.82
C THR A 60 17.51 0.04 4.59
N CYS A 61 16.35 0.41 4.06
CA CYS A 61 15.42 1.35 4.68
C CYS A 61 14.18 0.68 5.29
N LEU A 62 13.86 -0.54 4.86
CA LEU A 62 12.66 -1.26 5.29
C LEU A 62 12.92 -2.78 5.31
N TYR A 63 12.35 -3.44 6.32
CA TYR A 63 12.26 -4.90 6.38
C TYR A 63 10.81 -5.34 6.17
N ILE A 64 10.58 -6.16 5.15
CA ILE A 64 9.27 -6.76 4.89
C ILE A 64 9.36 -8.25 5.21
N PHE A 65 8.59 -8.70 6.21
CA PHE A 65 8.56 -10.10 6.59
C PHE A 65 7.67 -10.90 5.64
N THR A 66 8.23 -11.95 5.05
CA THR A 66 7.52 -12.88 4.15
C THR A 66 7.46 -14.26 4.78
N SER A 67 6.48 -15.08 4.38
CA SER A 67 6.21 -16.40 5.01
C SER A 67 7.39 -17.37 4.93
N GLY A 68 8.33 -17.19 4.00
CA GLY A 68 9.50 -18.04 3.82
C GLY A 68 9.15 -19.47 3.39
N THR A 69 9.90 -20.05 2.46
CA THR A 69 9.67 -21.46 2.04
C THR A 69 10.07 -22.49 3.09
N THR A 70 10.77 -22.07 4.15
CA THR A 70 11.35 -22.93 5.20
C THR A 70 10.65 -22.79 6.56
N GLY A 71 9.46 -22.18 6.62
CA GLY A 71 8.59 -22.15 7.80
C GLY A 71 8.78 -20.97 8.76
N LEU A 72 10.01 -20.43 8.89
CA LEU A 72 10.25 -19.20 9.64
C LEU A 72 10.15 -17.97 8.72
N PRO A 73 9.44 -16.89 9.12
CA PRO A 73 9.38 -15.67 8.35
C PRO A 73 10.77 -15.09 8.08
N LYS A 74 11.03 -14.70 6.83
CA LYS A 74 12.29 -14.07 6.42
C LYS A 74 12.07 -12.57 6.26
N ALA A 75 13.00 -11.77 6.78
CA ALA A 75 13.00 -10.32 6.58
C ALA A 75 13.62 -10.00 5.22
N ALA A 76 12.79 -9.66 4.23
CA ALA A 76 13.25 -9.13 2.96
C ALA A 76 13.75 -7.70 3.17
N ARG A 77 15.02 -7.48 2.85
CA ARG A 77 15.67 -6.16 2.89
C ARG A 77 15.24 -5.35 1.68
N VAL A 78 14.66 -4.18 1.93
CA VAL A 78 14.30 -3.21 0.89
C VAL A 78 15.22 -2.01 1.03
N SER A 79 15.90 -1.64 -0.05
CA SER A 79 16.78 -0.48 -0.08
C SER A 79 16.03 0.83 -0.37
N HIS A 80 16.65 1.97 -0.07
CA HIS A 80 16.13 3.28 -0.46
C HIS A 80 15.88 3.35 -1.98
N LEU A 81 16.82 2.86 -2.78
CA LEU A 81 16.73 2.82 -4.25
C LEU A 81 15.50 2.04 -4.70
N LYS A 82 15.23 0.88 -4.08
CA LYS A 82 14.04 0.08 -4.40
C LYS A 82 12.75 0.82 -4.08
N SER A 83 12.67 1.47 -2.93
CA SER A 83 11.51 2.27 -2.55
C SER A 83 11.29 3.45 -3.51
N VAL A 84 12.37 4.12 -3.92
CA VAL A 84 12.31 5.21 -4.92
C VAL A 84 11.88 4.69 -6.30
N MET A 85 12.37 3.54 -6.75
CA MET A 85 11.93 2.94 -8.01
C MET A 85 10.42 2.63 -8.02
N CYS A 86 9.82 2.32 -6.87
CA CYS A 86 8.37 2.10 -6.77
C CYS A 86 7.53 3.37 -7.03
N LEU A 87 8.10 4.58 -6.92
CA LEU A 87 7.42 5.83 -7.30
C LEU A 87 6.95 5.78 -8.77
N SER A 88 7.73 5.18 -9.67
CA SER A 88 7.38 5.09 -11.10
C SER A 88 6.35 4.01 -11.43
N PHE A 89 5.90 3.21 -10.46
CA PHE A 89 5.13 1.99 -10.72
C PHE A 89 3.85 2.25 -11.52
N TYR A 90 3.04 3.20 -11.10
CA TYR A 90 1.77 3.48 -11.76
C TYR A 90 1.94 4.18 -13.12
N GLU A 91 2.94 5.04 -13.26
CA GLU A 91 3.27 5.67 -14.55
C GLU A 91 3.64 4.60 -15.60
N LEU A 92 4.44 3.60 -15.21
CA LEU A 92 4.85 2.49 -16.08
C LEU A 92 3.67 1.66 -16.62
N VAL A 93 2.57 1.57 -15.87
CA VAL A 93 1.36 0.84 -16.29
C VAL A 93 0.31 1.74 -16.93
N GLY A 94 0.61 3.03 -17.14
CA GLY A 94 -0.26 3.98 -17.84
C GLY A 94 -1.30 4.66 -16.95
N ALA A 95 -1.01 4.81 -15.65
CA ALA A 95 -1.72 5.72 -14.76
C ALA A 95 -1.06 7.11 -14.74
N SER A 96 -1.83 8.10 -14.30
CA SER A 96 -1.49 9.53 -14.32
C SER A 96 -1.95 10.20 -13.03
N SER A 97 -1.52 11.44 -12.79
CA SER A 97 -1.89 12.21 -11.59
C SER A 97 -3.39 12.54 -11.52
N ARG A 98 -4.13 12.32 -12.60
CA ARG A 98 -5.60 12.48 -12.68
C ARG A 98 -6.36 11.24 -12.22
N ASP A 99 -5.65 10.14 -11.98
CA ASP A 99 -6.27 8.90 -11.56
C ASP A 99 -6.53 8.87 -10.05
N VAL A 100 -7.54 8.10 -9.69
CA VAL A 100 -7.88 7.78 -8.30
C VAL A 100 -7.68 6.28 -8.12
N VAL A 101 -6.71 5.92 -7.29
CA VAL A 101 -6.28 4.55 -7.02
C VAL A 101 -7.05 4.02 -5.81
N TYR A 102 -7.77 2.92 -5.98
CA TYR A 102 -8.36 2.17 -4.88
C TYR A 102 -7.38 1.14 -4.34
N LEU A 103 -7.08 1.25 -3.04
CA LEU A 103 -6.13 0.41 -2.34
C LEU A 103 -6.73 -0.17 -1.07
N ALA A 104 -6.87 -1.49 -1.02
CA ALA A 104 -7.34 -2.23 0.16
C ALA A 104 -6.38 -3.38 0.53
N LEU A 105 -5.12 -3.28 0.11
CA LEU A 105 -4.08 -4.26 0.41
C LEU A 105 -3.35 -3.88 1.69
N PRO A 106 -2.88 -4.86 2.49
CA PRO A 106 -2.20 -4.55 3.75
C PRO A 106 -0.90 -3.77 3.54
N LEU A 107 -0.72 -2.67 4.27
CA LEU A 107 0.45 -1.80 4.13
C LEU A 107 1.76 -2.45 4.59
N TYR A 108 1.70 -3.45 5.47
CA TYR A 108 2.88 -4.25 5.83
C TYR A 108 3.39 -5.14 4.69
N HIS A 109 2.65 -5.25 3.58
CA HIS A 109 3.05 -5.97 2.38
C HIS A 109 3.48 -4.98 1.29
N MET A 110 4.49 -5.35 0.49
CA MET A 110 5.06 -4.51 -0.58
C MET A 110 4.01 -4.00 -1.58
N ALA A 111 3.02 -4.82 -1.93
CA ALA A 111 1.94 -4.45 -2.83
C ALA A 111 1.04 -3.33 -2.26
N GLY A 112 0.90 -3.25 -0.93
CA GLY A 112 0.12 -2.21 -0.25
C GLY A 112 0.94 -0.94 -0.03
N SER A 113 2.10 -1.07 0.61
CA SER A 113 2.96 0.09 0.94
C SER A 113 3.66 0.66 -0.30
N LEU A 114 4.61 -0.09 -0.86
CA LEU A 114 5.51 0.45 -1.88
C LEU A 114 4.80 0.62 -3.23
N LEU A 115 4.11 -0.41 -3.72
CA LEU A 115 3.43 -0.29 -5.02
C LEU A 115 2.16 0.55 -4.93
N GLY A 116 1.41 0.41 -3.83
CA GLY A 116 0.16 1.14 -3.59
C GLY A 116 0.41 2.59 -3.19
N VAL A 117 0.80 2.82 -1.93
CA VAL A 117 0.93 4.19 -1.39
C VAL A 117 2.07 4.94 -2.05
N ILE A 118 3.31 4.42 -2.03
CA ILE A 118 4.47 5.11 -2.61
C ILE A 118 4.29 5.29 -4.12
N GLY A 119 3.75 4.28 -4.82
CA GLY A 119 3.41 4.42 -6.24
C GLY A 119 2.49 5.61 -6.53
N CYS A 120 1.46 5.86 -5.70
CA CYS A 120 0.56 7.00 -5.89
C CYS A 120 1.29 8.34 -5.72
N LEU A 121 2.22 8.41 -4.76
CA LEU A 121 3.03 9.60 -4.55
C LEU A 121 3.87 9.91 -5.79
N GLY A 122 4.43 8.89 -6.44
CA GLY A 122 5.33 9.08 -7.57
C GLY A 122 4.71 9.65 -8.85
N ILE A 123 3.37 9.60 -9.00
CA ILE A 123 2.71 10.05 -10.23
C ILE A 123 2.56 11.57 -10.23
N GLY A 124 3.53 12.30 -10.80
CA GLY A 124 3.47 13.76 -10.89
C GLY A 124 3.37 14.27 -12.33
N GLU A 125 2.43 15.20 -12.60
CA GLU A 125 2.69 16.20 -13.65
C GLU A 125 3.87 17.04 -13.13
N ARG A 126 5.03 17.03 -13.82
CA ARG A 126 6.12 17.97 -13.50
C ARG A 126 5.65 19.38 -13.81
N GLY A 127 4.98 20.02 -12.86
CA GLY A 127 4.65 21.44 -12.94
C GLY A 127 5.95 22.24 -13.00
N ARG A 128 6.05 23.21 -13.93
CA ARG A 128 7.22 24.08 -14.09
C ARG A 128 7.33 25.16 -13.00
N GLY A 129 7.07 24.83 -11.73
CA GLY A 129 7.10 25.80 -10.64
C GLY A 129 7.32 25.17 -9.25
N PRO A 130 7.68 25.99 -8.24
CA PRO A 130 7.77 25.55 -6.86
C PRO A 130 6.37 25.11 -6.39
N GLY A 131 6.23 23.87 -5.90
CA GLY A 131 4.94 23.25 -5.55
C GLY A 131 4.33 22.36 -6.64
N GLY A 132 5.04 22.12 -7.75
CA GLY A 132 4.54 21.41 -8.93
C GLY A 132 4.59 19.88 -8.88
N PHE A 133 4.54 19.25 -7.70
CA PHE A 133 4.46 17.78 -7.60
C PHE A 133 3.11 17.40 -6.98
N ARG A 134 2.21 16.90 -7.83
CA ARG A 134 0.90 16.41 -7.41
C ARG A 134 0.78 14.94 -7.77
N GLY A 135 0.92 14.08 -6.76
CA GLY A 135 0.64 12.64 -6.82
C GLY A 135 -0.80 12.33 -7.25
N SER A 136 -1.10 11.06 -7.52
CA SER A 136 -2.49 10.62 -7.67
C SER A 136 -3.20 10.51 -6.33
N THR A 137 -4.54 10.54 -6.35
CA THR A 137 -5.34 10.30 -5.14
C THR A 137 -5.36 8.80 -4.81
N CYS A 138 -5.10 8.44 -3.56
CA CYS A 138 -5.20 7.07 -3.06
C CYS A 138 -6.40 6.95 -2.12
N VAL A 139 -7.42 6.20 -2.54
CA VAL A 139 -8.54 5.76 -1.68
C VAL A 139 -8.06 4.54 -0.90
N LEU A 140 -7.48 4.80 0.27
CA LEU A 140 -7.00 3.77 1.18
C LEU A 140 -8.15 3.25 2.04
N LYS A 141 -8.45 1.95 1.94
CA LYS A 141 -9.47 1.30 2.76
C LYS A 141 -8.80 0.44 3.83
N GLU A 142 -9.31 0.53 5.06
CA GLU A 142 -8.88 -0.32 6.18
C GLU A 142 -9.11 -1.82 5.87
N LYS A 143 -10.22 -2.14 5.21
CA LYS A 143 -10.59 -3.50 4.83
C LYS A 143 -11.29 -3.52 3.48
N PHE A 144 -10.97 -4.51 2.66
CA PHE A 144 -11.69 -4.76 1.42
C PHE A 144 -13.11 -5.28 1.69
N SER A 145 -14.09 -4.72 0.98
CA SER A 145 -15.47 -5.20 0.97
C SER A 145 -15.96 -5.38 -0.47
N ALA A 146 -16.18 -6.63 -0.88
CA ALA A 146 -16.61 -6.94 -2.24
C ALA A 146 -18.00 -6.37 -2.58
N SER A 147 -18.90 -6.28 -1.59
CA SER A 147 -20.24 -5.74 -1.77
C SER A 147 -20.29 -4.23 -1.87
N GLN A 148 -19.30 -3.52 -1.30
CA GLN A 148 -19.19 -2.06 -1.33
C GLN A 148 -18.27 -1.53 -2.42
N PHE A 149 -17.37 -2.36 -2.96
CA PHE A 149 -16.34 -1.94 -3.91
C PHE A 149 -16.87 -1.07 -5.06
N TRP A 150 -17.97 -1.46 -5.71
CA TRP A 150 -18.53 -0.68 -6.81
C TRP A 150 -19.22 0.61 -6.36
N ASP A 151 -19.78 0.62 -5.15
CA ASP A 151 -20.38 1.80 -4.54
C ASP A 151 -19.26 2.82 -4.20
N ASP A 152 -18.16 2.35 -3.60
CA ASP A 152 -16.93 3.14 -3.37
C ASP A 152 -16.34 3.66 -4.69
N CYS A 153 -16.27 2.82 -5.74
CA CYS A 153 -15.73 3.26 -7.04
C CYS A 153 -16.49 4.44 -7.63
N ARG A 154 -17.81 4.48 -7.44
CA ARG A 154 -18.64 5.60 -7.90
C ARG A 154 -18.49 6.82 -7.00
N ALA A 155 -18.57 6.62 -5.69
CA ALA A 155 -18.53 7.70 -4.72
C ALA A 155 -17.20 8.47 -4.77
N GLU A 156 -16.09 7.75 -4.89
CA GLU A 156 -14.73 8.32 -4.86
C GLU A 156 -14.15 8.55 -6.27
N GLY A 157 -14.89 8.22 -7.33
CA GLY A 157 -14.41 8.39 -8.70
C GLY A 157 -13.19 7.53 -9.06
N VAL A 158 -13.13 6.30 -8.54
CA VAL A 158 -12.00 5.37 -8.75
C VAL A 158 -11.81 5.06 -10.24
N THR A 159 -10.57 5.21 -10.71
CA THR A 159 -10.16 4.89 -12.08
C THR A 159 -9.12 3.76 -12.14
N VAL A 160 -8.40 3.50 -11.05
CA VAL A 160 -7.36 2.46 -10.95
C VAL A 160 -7.63 1.57 -9.75
N PHE A 161 -7.53 0.25 -9.91
CA PHE A 161 -7.64 -0.72 -8.81
C PHE A 161 -6.33 -1.48 -8.62
N GLN A 162 -5.69 -1.31 -7.45
CA GLN A 162 -4.56 -2.13 -7.04
C GLN A 162 -5.07 -3.44 -6.42
N TYR A 163 -4.87 -4.56 -7.12
CA TYR A 163 -5.49 -5.83 -6.74
C TYR A 163 -4.47 -6.93 -6.40
N ILE A 164 -4.98 -7.95 -5.71
CA ILE A 164 -4.49 -9.34 -5.79
C ILE A 164 -5.63 -10.19 -6.35
N GLY A 165 -5.31 -11.23 -7.12
CA GLY A 165 -6.32 -11.93 -7.94
C GLY A 165 -7.52 -12.45 -7.15
N GLU A 166 -7.34 -12.73 -5.87
CA GLU A 166 -8.40 -13.16 -4.96
C GLU A 166 -9.47 -12.07 -4.73
N LEU A 167 -9.11 -10.78 -4.71
CA LEU A 167 -10.10 -9.71 -4.61
C LEU A 167 -11.00 -9.68 -5.85
N CYS A 168 -10.41 -9.83 -7.04
CA CYS A 168 -11.16 -9.94 -8.29
C CYS A 168 -12.08 -11.17 -8.30
N ARG A 169 -11.63 -12.30 -7.71
CA ARG A 169 -12.46 -13.49 -7.52
C ARG A 169 -13.65 -13.21 -6.60
N TYR A 170 -13.48 -12.44 -5.53
CA TYR A 170 -14.58 -12.04 -4.67
C TYR A 170 -15.60 -11.17 -5.41
N LEU A 171 -15.13 -10.22 -6.22
CA LEU A 171 -16.00 -9.36 -7.03
C LEU A 171 -16.83 -10.16 -8.03
N VAL A 172 -16.19 -11.05 -8.80
CA VAL A 172 -16.87 -11.92 -9.78
C VAL A 172 -17.90 -12.85 -9.14
N ASN A 173 -17.73 -13.20 -7.85
CA ASN A 173 -18.65 -14.07 -7.13
C ASN A 173 -19.72 -13.33 -6.32
N GLN A 174 -19.77 -12.00 -6.33
CA GLN A 174 -20.88 -11.26 -5.73
C GLN A 174 -22.20 -11.55 -6.47
N PRO A 175 -23.37 -11.43 -5.82
CA PRO A 175 -24.65 -11.36 -6.51
C PRO A 175 -24.63 -10.26 -7.58
N GLN A 176 -25.17 -10.53 -8.76
CA GLN A 176 -25.21 -9.56 -9.86
C GLN A 176 -26.11 -8.37 -9.53
N ARG A 177 -25.63 -7.17 -9.82
CA ARG A 177 -26.35 -5.90 -9.66
C ARG A 177 -26.36 -5.12 -10.99
N PRO A 178 -27.45 -4.43 -11.36
CA PRO A 178 -27.53 -3.68 -12.62
C PRO A 178 -26.48 -2.58 -12.78
N GLU A 179 -25.98 -2.03 -11.67
CA GLU A 179 -25.09 -0.87 -11.66
C GLU A 179 -23.59 -1.24 -11.73
N GLU A 180 -23.26 -2.51 -11.92
CA GLU A 180 -21.88 -3.04 -11.90
C GLU A 180 -20.99 -2.58 -13.04
N ARG A 181 -21.55 -1.90 -14.04
CA ARG A 181 -20.81 -1.24 -15.13
C ARG A 181 -20.83 0.28 -15.05
N GLN A 182 -21.52 0.84 -14.06
CA GLN A 182 -21.61 2.28 -13.86
C GLN A 182 -20.43 2.72 -12.99
N HIS A 183 -19.21 2.61 -13.48
CA HIS A 183 -18.01 2.99 -12.73
C HIS A 183 -16.93 3.60 -13.64
N GLY A 184 -16.02 4.39 -13.07
CA GLY A 184 -14.89 4.99 -13.78
C GLY A 184 -13.68 4.09 -13.97
N LEU A 185 -13.70 2.86 -13.42
CA LEU A 185 -12.56 1.96 -13.43
C LEU A 185 -12.10 1.66 -14.86
N ARG A 186 -10.87 2.05 -15.19
CA ARG A 186 -10.25 1.86 -16.52
C ARG A 186 -9.04 0.94 -16.49
N LEU A 187 -8.38 0.82 -15.33
CA LEU A 187 -7.16 0.04 -15.15
C LEU A 187 -7.26 -0.76 -13.86
N ALA A 188 -6.99 -2.06 -13.93
CA ALA A 188 -6.72 -2.88 -12.76
C ALA A 188 -5.28 -3.38 -12.87
N VAL A 189 -4.47 -3.15 -11.84
CA VAL A 189 -3.07 -3.55 -11.82
C VAL A 189 -2.79 -4.33 -10.53
N GLY A 190 -2.11 -5.46 -10.65
CA GLY A 190 -1.98 -6.39 -9.55
C GLY A 190 -1.28 -7.67 -9.95
N SER A 191 -1.49 -8.73 -9.18
CA SER A 191 -0.88 -10.03 -9.46
C SER A 191 -1.81 -11.19 -9.09
N GLY A 192 -1.63 -12.31 -9.79
CA GLY A 192 -2.26 -13.58 -9.46
C GLY A 192 -3.70 -13.72 -9.96
N LEU A 193 -4.11 -12.95 -10.96
CA LEU A 193 -5.42 -13.09 -11.58
C LEU A 193 -5.49 -14.36 -12.42
N ARG A 194 -6.36 -15.29 -12.02
CA ARG A 194 -6.56 -16.54 -12.76
C ARG A 194 -7.26 -16.28 -14.11
N PRO A 195 -6.95 -17.03 -15.18
CA PRO A 195 -7.52 -16.80 -16.51
C PRO A 195 -9.07 -16.86 -16.57
N ASP A 196 -9.70 -17.73 -15.79
CA ASP A 196 -11.15 -17.86 -15.68
C ASP A 196 -11.78 -16.64 -14.98
N VAL A 197 -11.14 -16.15 -13.91
CA VAL A 197 -11.56 -14.93 -13.22
C VAL A 197 -11.37 -13.71 -14.11
N TRP A 198 -10.26 -13.60 -14.85
CA TRP A 198 -10.03 -12.53 -15.82
C TRP A 198 -11.18 -12.43 -16.84
N ARG A 199 -11.52 -13.55 -17.49
CA ARG A 199 -12.58 -13.59 -18.50
C ARG A 199 -13.92 -13.16 -17.91
N SER A 200 -14.24 -13.67 -16.73
CA SER A 200 -15.49 -13.34 -16.02
C SER A 200 -15.53 -11.88 -15.58
N PHE A 201 -14.40 -11.33 -15.13
CA PHE A 201 -14.26 -9.92 -14.74
C PHE A 201 -14.54 -9.00 -15.93
N GLN A 202 -13.87 -9.23 -17.07
CA GLN A 202 -14.07 -8.47 -18.30
C GLN A 202 -15.52 -8.55 -18.80
N GLN A 203 -16.10 -9.75 -18.79
CA GLN A 203 -17.47 -9.96 -19.23
C GLN A 203 -18.48 -9.25 -18.34
N ARG A 204 -18.26 -9.21 -17.02
CA ARG A 204 -19.21 -8.65 -16.06
C ARG A 204 -19.09 -7.13 -15.95
N PHE A 205 -17.88 -6.64 -15.70
CA PHE A 205 -17.61 -5.24 -15.33
C PHE A 205 -17.21 -4.36 -16.53
N GLY A 206 -17.03 -4.95 -17.71
CA GLY A 206 -16.68 -4.22 -18.93
C GLY A 206 -15.18 -4.16 -19.19
N PRO A 207 -14.76 -3.38 -20.21
CA PRO A 207 -13.41 -3.42 -20.77
C PRO A 207 -12.40 -2.66 -19.90
N VAL A 208 -12.12 -3.18 -18.72
CA VAL A 208 -11.06 -2.67 -17.83
C VAL A 208 -9.73 -3.22 -18.34
N ARG A 209 -8.73 -2.37 -18.58
CA ARG A 209 -7.39 -2.87 -18.93
C ARG A 209 -6.80 -3.53 -17.69
N ILE A 210 -6.37 -4.79 -17.80
CA ILE A 210 -5.79 -5.52 -16.66
C ILE A 210 -4.30 -5.68 -16.91
N VAL A 211 -3.48 -5.20 -15.97
CA VAL A 211 -2.04 -5.38 -15.97
C VAL A 211 -1.65 -6.32 -14.83
N GLU A 212 -1.19 -7.51 -15.17
CA GLU A 212 -0.57 -8.48 -14.28
C GLU A 212 0.91 -8.15 -14.11
N THR A 213 1.33 -8.11 -12.86
CA THR A 213 2.70 -7.90 -12.43
C THR A 213 3.23 -9.21 -11.83
N TYR A 214 4.42 -9.60 -12.25
CA TYR A 214 5.13 -10.75 -11.70
C TYR A 214 6.43 -10.26 -11.10
N GLY A 215 6.53 -10.39 -9.79
CA GLY A 215 7.68 -9.96 -9.01
C GLY A 215 7.67 -10.62 -7.64
N MET A 216 8.76 -10.42 -6.91
CA MET A 216 8.92 -10.92 -5.54
C MET A 216 9.57 -9.85 -4.68
N SER A 217 9.22 -9.81 -3.39
CA SER A 217 9.76 -8.81 -2.46
C SER A 217 11.28 -8.84 -2.36
N GLU A 218 11.89 -10.00 -2.58
CA GLU A 218 13.35 -10.21 -2.55
C GLU A 218 14.03 -9.93 -3.90
N GLY A 219 13.25 -9.83 -4.99
CA GLY A 219 13.77 -9.66 -6.34
C GLY A 219 13.93 -8.20 -6.74
N ASN A 220 14.86 -7.94 -7.65
CA ASN A 220 15.11 -6.60 -8.19
C ASN A 220 14.44 -6.38 -9.55
N VAL A 221 13.78 -7.41 -10.09
CA VAL A 221 13.12 -7.37 -11.40
C VAL A 221 11.63 -7.64 -11.22
N THR A 222 10.81 -6.78 -11.83
CA THR A 222 9.36 -6.98 -11.97
C THR A 222 9.03 -7.03 -13.45
N LEU A 223 8.22 -8.02 -13.84
CA LEU A 223 7.68 -8.16 -15.19
C LEU A 223 6.23 -7.71 -15.20
N PHE A 224 5.77 -7.18 -16.32
CA PHE A 224 4.37 -6.84 -16.53
C PHE A 224 3.94 -7.13 -17.98
N ASN A 225 2.67 -7.50 -18.18
CA ASN A 225 2.07 -7.62 -19.51
C ASN A 225 1.76 -6.22 -20.08
N TYR A 226 2.77 -5.61 -20.72
CA TYR A 226 2.70 -4.21 -21.17
C TYR A 226 1.44 -3.86 -22.00
N THR A 227 0.93 -4.76 -22.82
CA THR A 227 -0.27 -4.48 -23.65
C THR A 227 -1.58 -4.52 -22.87
N GLY A 228 -1.62 -5.14 -21.69
CA GLY A 228 -2.86 -5.53 -21.01
C GLY A 228 -3.42 -6.81 -21.61
#